data_AF-A0A9W7J7E8-F1
#
_entry.id   AF-A0A9W7J7E8-F1
#
_cell.length_a   1.000
_cell.length_b   1.000
_cell.length_c   1.000
_cell.angle_alpha   90.00
_cell.angle_beta   90.00
_cell.angle_gamma   90.00
#
_symmetry.space_group_name_H-M   'P 1'
#
loop_
_entity.id
_entity.type
_entity.pdbx_description
1 polymer ?
#
loop_
_entity_poly.entity_id
_entity_poly.type
_entity_poly.pdbx_seq_one_letter_code
_entity_poly.pdbx_strand_id
1 'polypeptide(L)'
;MSVKKILDILTGLPVIRSEIAKQSLAASHAPLLIGPSRKRFLGEICNRSVAVERDAATITSVTAGILGGANIVSVHNVKDNVNTVKLCDVMLKERTQL
;
A
#
# COMPACT_ATOMS: atom_id res chain seq x y z
N MET A 1 9.86 -14.64 -3.11
CA MET A 1 10.30 -13.32 -2.60
C MET A 1 10.25 -13.35 -1.08
N SER A 2 11.29 -12.90 -0.39
CA SER A 2 11.31 -12.87 1.08
C SER A 2 10.34 -11.81 1.62
N VAL A 3 9.85 -12.00 2.86
CA VAL A 3 9.01 -11.02 3.57
C VAL A 3 9.67 -9.65 3.60
N LYS A 4 10.96 -9.62 3.95
CA LYS A 4 11.76 -8.38 4.01
C LYS A 4 11.68 -7.59 2.70
N LYS A 5 11.92 -8.24 1.56
CA LYS A 5 11.87 -7.56 0.25
C LYS A 5 10.47 -7.01 -0.08
N ILE A 6 9.39 -7.66 0.36
CA ILE A 6 8.03 -7.14 0.18
C ILE A 6 7.82 -5.89 1.02
N LEU A 7 8.27 -5.92 2.29
CA LEU A 7 8.17 -4.78 3.19
C LEU A 7 9.00 -3.60 2.67
N ASP A 8 10.23 -3.85 2.21
CA ASP A 8 11.10 -2.84 1.61
C ASP A 8 10.44 -2.14 0.41
N ILE A 9 9.70 -2.89 -0.43
CA ILE A 9 8.94 -2.31 -1.55
C ILE A 9 7.73 -1.51 -1.04
N LEU A 10 6.98 -2.04 -0.07
CA LEU A 10 5.76 -1.42 0.45
C LEU A 10 6.05 -0.10 1.16
N THR A 11 7.13 -0.02 1.94
CA THR A 11 7.54 1.19 2.65
C THR A 11 8.42 2.09 1.80
N GLY A 12 9.09 1.54 0.79
CA GLY A 12 9.99 2.23 -0.12
C GLY A 12 9.32 2.92 -1.31
N LEU A 13 7.99 3.00 -1.39
CA LEU A 13 7.28 3.64 -2.51
C LEU A 13 7.77 5.07 -2.83
N PRO A 14 8.05 5.96 -1.85
CA PRO A 14 8.59 7.28 -2.14
C PRO A 14 9.97 7.23 -2.82
N VAL A 15 10.82 6.30 -2.37
CA VAL A 15 12.16 6.09 -2.95
C VAL A 15 12.03 5.58 -4.38
N ILE A 16 11.15 4.58 -4.60
CA ILE A 16 10.88 4.05 -5.94
C ILE A 16 10.44 5.17 -6.89
N ARG A 17 9.53 6.05 -6.45
CA ARG A 17 9.09 7.19 -7.27
C ARG A 17 10.23 8.17 -7.57
N SER A 18 11.07 8.47 -6.58
CA SER A 18 12.25 9.34 -6.75
C SER A 18 13.27 8.74 -7.74
N GLU A 19 13.54 7.44 -7.67
CA GLU A 19 14.44 6.78 -8.63
C GLU A 19 13.87 6.76 -10.05
N ILE A 20 12.57 6.55 -10.22
CA ILE A 20 11.91 6.64 -11.53
C ILE A 20 12.04 8.07 -12.09
N ALA A 21 11.89 9.10 -11.25
CA ALA A 21 11.99 10.50 -11.66
C ALA A 21 13.38 10.87 -12.23
N LYS A 22 14.45 10.21 -11.77
CA LYS A 22 15.80 10.40 -12.33
C LYS A 22 15.93 9.91 -13.78
N GLN A 23 15.10 8.94 -14.18
CA GLN A 23 15.15 8.34 -15.51
C GLN A 23 14.09 8.91 -16.46
N SER A 24 12.88 9.19 -15.94
CA SER A 24 11.78 9.71 -16.74
C SER A 24 10.80 10.50 -15.88
N LEU A 25 10.68 11.80 -16.18
CA LEU A 25 9.69 12.67 -15.56
C LEU A 25 8.27 12.14 -15.80
N ALA A 26 7.94 11.78 -17.04
CA ALA A 26 6.63 11.24 -17.41
C ALA A 26 6.28 9.98 -16.60
N ALA A 27 7.22 9.04 -16.44
CA ALA A 27 6.99 7.83 -15.67
C ALA A 27 6.81 8.11 -14.17
N SER A 28 7.50 9.12 -13.62
CA SER A 28 7.41 9.45 -12.19
C SER A 28 6.04 9.99 -11.77
N HIS A 29 5.29 10.55 -12.72
CA HIS A 29 3.91 11.00 -12.53
C HIS A 29 2.87 9.90 -12.80
N ALA A 30 3.29 8.71 -13.25
CA ALA A 30 2.36 7.61 -13.44
C ALA A 30 1.76 7.13 -12.10
N PRO A 31 0.49 6.67 -12.11
CA PRO A 31 -0.12 6.05 -10.93
C PRO A 31 0.64 4.80 -10.49
N LEU A 32 0.92 4.67 -9.19
CA LEU A 32 1.47 3.46 -8.59
C LEU A 32 0.34 2.58 -8.04
N LEU A 33 0.30 1.32 -8.49
CA LEU A 33 -0.63 0.31 -7.99
C LEU A 33 0.06 -0.62 -6.98
N ILE A 34 -0.60 -0.90 -5.88
CA ILE A 34 -0.20 -1.96 -4.94
C ILE A 34 -1.31 -3.00 -4.76
N GLY A 35 -0.91 -4.25 -4.56
CA GLY A 35 -1.83 -5.36 -4.30
C GLY A 35 -1.38 -6.25 -3.15
N PRO A 36 -1.37 -5.75 -1.89
CA PRO A 36 -0.97 -6.54 -0.73
C PRO A 36 -2.08 -7.52 -0.28
N SER A 37 -3.31 -7.35 -0.78
CA SER A 37 -4.51 -8.02 -0.26
C SER A 37 -4.37 -9.53 -0.17
N ARG A 38 -4.53 -10.05 1.06
CA ARG A 38 -4.47 -11.47 1.42
C ARG A 38 -3.20 -12.22 1.02
N LYS A 39 -2.13 -11.50 0.62
CA LYS A 39 -0.88 -12.14 0.21
C LYS A 39 -0.21 -12.88 1.37
N ARG A 40 0.58 -13.89 1.01
CA ARG A 40 1.20 -14.84 1.95
C ARG A 40 2.04 -14.16 3.03
N PHE A 41 2.77 -13.08 2.70
CA PHE A 41 3.60 -12.37 3.67
C PHE A 41 2.81 -11.82 4.86
N LEU A 42 1.54 -11.43 4.66
CA LEU A 42 0.66 -11.00 5.75
C LEU A 42 0.33 -12.16 6.68
N GLY A 43 0.11 -13.35 6.11
CA GLY A 43 -0.11 -14.57 6.88
C GLY A 43 1.12 -15.00 7.67
N GLU A 44 2.31 -14.85 7.08
CA GLU A 44 3.59 -15.14 7.73
C GLU A 44 3.87 -14.17 8.89
N ILE A 45 3.59 -12.87 8.74
CA ILE A 45 3.81 -11.87 9.81
C ILE A 45 2.77 -11.98 10.93
N CYS A 46 1.49 -12.13 10.57
CA CYS A 46 0.38 -12.05 11.51
C CYS A 46 -0.12 -13.42 12.00
N ASN A 47 0.59 -14.50 11.67
CA ASN A 47 0.20 -15.89 11.99
C ASN A 47 -1.24 -16.23 11.52
N ARG A 48 -1.54 -15.91 10.26
CA ARG A 48 -2.84 -16.19 9.61
C ARG A 48 -2.66 -17.12 8.41
N SER A 49 -2.97 -18.41 8.62
CA SER A 49 -2.87 -19.44 7.58
C SER A 49 -3.95 -19.28 6.51
N VAL A 50 -5.17 -18.89 6.90
CA VAL A 50 -6.30 -18.70 5.98
C VAL A 50 -6.25 -17.30 5.34
N ALA A 51 -6.47 -17.23 4.04
CA ALA A 51 -6.37 -15.98 3.28
C ALA A 51 -7.40 -14.91 3.73
N VAL A 52 -8.64 -15.29 4.03
CA VAL A 52 -9.70 -14.36 4.45
C VAL A 52 -9.40 -13.70 5.80
N GLU A 53 -8.70 -14.39 6.69
CA GLU A 53 -8.31 -13.87 8.02
C GLU A 53 -7.23 -12.78 7.95
N ARG A 54 -6.66 -12.54 6.75
CA ARG A 54 -5.65 -11.49 6.50
C ARG A 54 -6.27 -10.15 6.13
N ASP A 55 -7.59 -9.99 6.21
CA ASP A 55 -8.25 -8.73 5.84
C ASP A 55 -7.82 -7.56 6.73
N ALA A 56 -7.67 -7.78 8.05
CA ALA A 56 -7.13 -6.75 8.95
C ALA A 56 -5.69 -6.35 8.58
N ALA A 57 -4.82 -7.33 8.32
CA ALA A 57 -3.44 -7.08 7.88
C ALA A 57 -3.37 -6.42 6.49
N THR A 58 -4.35 -6.71 5.63
CA THR A 58 -4.52 -6.08 4.32
C THR A 58 -4.84 -4.60 4.49
N ILE A 59 -5.80 -4.25 5.36
CA ILE A 59 -6.16 -2.87 5.65
C ILE A 59 -4.92 -2.09 6.11
N THR A 60 -4.16 -2.62 7.07
CA THR A 60 -2.91 -1.99 7.56
C THR A 60 -1.91 -1.76 6.42
N SER A 61 -1.73 -2.74 5.54
CA SER A 61 -0.78 -2.63 4.42
C SER A 61 -1.24 -1.65 3.34
N VAL A 62 -2.55 -1.60 3.09
CA VAL A 62 -3.17 -0.63 2.17
C VAL A 62 -3.01 0.78 2.72
N THR A 63 -3.31 1.01 4.01
CA THR A 63 -3.08 2.29 4.68
C THR A 63 -1.63 2.75 4.53
N ALA A 64 -0.67 1.88 4.86
CA ALA A 64 0.75 2.19 4.73
C ALA A 64 1.13 2.57 3.29
N GLY A 65 0.62 1.82 2.31
CA GLY A 65 0.88 2.08 0.90
C GLY A 65 0.29 3.39 0.39
N ILE A 66 -0.95 3.73 0.76
CA ILE A 66 -1.58 5.01 0.38
C ILE A 66 -0.79 6.18 0.98
N LEU A 67 -0.46 6.11 2.28
CA LEU A 67 0.35 7.14 2.95
C LEU A 67 1.77 7.23 2.38
N GLY A 68 2.27 6.16 1.75
CA GLY A 68 3.53 6.11 1.01
C GLY A 68 3.44 6.56 -0.45
N GLY A 69 2.26 6.98 -0.94
CA GLY A 69 2.08 7.51 -2.29
C GLY A 69 1.62 6.50 -3.34
N ALA A 70 1.03 5.37 -2.95
CA ALA A 70 0.26 4.53 -3.85
C ALA A 70 -1.02 5.26 -4.30
N ASN A 71 -1.37 5.13 -5.58
CA ASN A 71 -2.55 5.75 -6.19
C ASN A 71 -3.71 4.77 -6.34
N ILE A 72 -3.40 3.48 -6.50
CA ILE A 72 -4.39 2.43 -6.75
C ILE A 72 -4.10 1.25 -5.81
N VAL A 73 -5.14 0.72 -5.18
CA VAL A 73 -5.05 -0.48 -4.33
C VAL A 73 -5.94 -1.58 -4.90
N SER A 74 -5.37 -2.77 -5.09
CA SER A 74 -6.09 -3.96 -5.52
C SER A 74 -6.43 -4.84 -4.31
N VAL A 75 -7.72 -5.05 -4.06
CA VAL A 75 -8.24 -5.65 -2.81
C VAL A 75 -9.38 -6.63 -3.05
N HIS A 76 -9.48 -7.65 -2.19
CA HIS A 76 -10.58 -8.62 -2.20
C HIS A 76 -11.79 -8.13 -1.37
N ASN A 77 -11.54 -7.67 -0.14
CA ASN A 77 -12.58 -7.10 0.72
C ASN A 77 -12.74 -5.60 0.42
N VAL A 78 -13.60 -5.30 -0.55
CA VAL A 78 -13.85 -3.93 -1.01
C VAL A 78 -14.52 -3.09 0.07
N LYS A 79 -15.49 -3.65 0.79
CA LYS A 79 -16.30 -2.94 1.80
C LYS A 79 -15.41 -2.23 2.83
N ASP A 80 -14.45 -2.95 3.40
CA ASP A 80 -13.61 -2.39 4.45
C ASP A 80 -12.54 -1.45 3.88
N ASN A 81 -11.97 -1.77 2.71
CA ASN A 81 -10.94 -0.94 2.09
C ASN A 81 -11.46 0.38 1.52
N VAL A 82 -12.74 0.47 1.14
CA VAL A 82 -13.35 1.76 0.76
C VAL A 82 -13.32 2.74 1.93
N ASN A 83 -13.59 2.28 3.16
CA ASN A 83 -13.51 3.13 4.35
C ASN A 83 -12.06 3.53 4.63
N THR A 84 -11.12 2.57 4.51
CA THR A 84 -9.68 2.83 4.65
C THR A 84 -9.19 3.90 3.70
N VAL A 85 -9.52 3.80 2.41
CA VAL A 85 -9.12 4.77 1.38
C VAL A 85 -9.69 6.15 1.70
N LYS A 86 -11.00 6.24 1.99
CA LYS A 86 -11.64 7.53 2.35
C LYS A 86 -10.95 8.21 3.53
N LEU A 87 -10.61 7.44 4.57
CA LEU A 87 -9.94 7.98 5.74
C LEU A 87 -8.52 8.45 5.41
N CYS A 88 -7.76 7.66 4.62
CA CYS A 88 -6.43 8.05 4.17
C CYS A 88 -6.45 9.32 3.32
N ASP A 89 -7.43 9.47 2.43
CA ASP A 89 -7.59 10.67 1.60
C ASP A 89 -7.81 11.92 2.45
N VAL A 90 -8.65 11.83 3.49
CA VAL A 90 -8.84 12.93 4.45
C VAL A 90 -7.54 13.21 5.20
N MET A 91 -6.88 12.19 5.75
CA MET A 91 -5.60 12.36 6.45
C MET A 91 -4.53 13.05 5.60
N LEU A 92 -4.44 12.70 4.31
CA LEU A 92 -3.49 13.32 3.39
C LEU A 92 -3.81 14.79 3.11
N LYS A 93 -5.10 15.13 2.97
CA LYS A 93 -5.54 16.53 2.80
C LYS A 93 -5.23 17.40 4.02
N GLU A 94 -5.44 16.87 5.22
CA GLU A 94 -5.17 17.60 6.47
C GLU A 94 -3.66 17.73 6.74
N ARG A 95 -2.85 16.73 6.38
CA ARG A 95 -1.39 16.78 6.54
C ARG A 95 -0.75 17.95 5.80
N THR A 96 -1.28 18.32 4.63
CA THR A 96 -0.74 19.43 3.82
C THR A 96 -1.07 20.81 4.41
N GLN A 97 -1.90 20.89 5.46
CA GLN A 97 -2.29 22.14 6.12
C GLN A 97 -1.47 22.45 7.39
N LEU A 98 -0.55 21.56 7.77
CA LEU A 98 0.41 21.75 8.87
C LEU A 98 1.75 22.26 8.33
#